data_AF-A0A7T7L6Y5-F1
#
_entry.id   AF-A0A7T7L6Y5-F1
#
_cell.length_a   1.000
_cell.length_b   1.000
_cell.length_c   1.000
_cell.angle_alpha   90.00
_cell.angle_beta   90.00
_cell.angle_gamma   90.00
#
_symmetry.space_group_name_H-M   'P 1'
#
loop_
_entity.id
_entity.type
_entity.pdbx_description
1 polymer ?
#
loop_
_entity_poly.entity_id
_entity_poly.type
_entity_poly.pdbx_seq_one_letter_code
_entity_poly.pdbx_strand_id
1 'polypeptide(L)'
;MAAGSAEGWAQRWSRGVPTWVHTSQGGFDRRRYEVVELAEAPAREYIQANHYLSGWPPAVHRFGLVDLEPAGGDDGQVVDGQLLVGVVVLGVPMSRRALTRVFPSLEPYTEALEMSRVCLSPSVASNGESFTVAGALRLAAGHGVRGVVTYADPVARLRTLPDGRTAGSPRGHLGVIYQALSATYTGRSTARTIVVLPDGQVLPARSIAKFVAGDRGADGFERRIAALGASPRPAGSDRRAWLRTALEQIGARRQRHPGTHRYALPVGRTRAERSRAVFGMPSLPYPKWADARPRI
;
A
#
# COMPACT_ATOMS: atom_id res chain seq x y z
N MET A 1 -8.63 -22.94 -0.90
CA MET A 1 -7.58 -22.19 -1.63
C MET A 1 -6.54 -21.66 -0.65
N ALA A 2 -5.33 -22.19 -0.73
CA ALA A 2 -4.18 -21.77 0.09
C ALA A 2 -3.73 -20.34 -0.28
N ALA A 3 -3.18 -19.60 0.67
CA ALA A 3 -2.62 -18.28 0.40
C ALA A 3 -1.32 -18.43 -0.41
N GLY A 4 -1.30 -17.91 -1.64
CA GLY A 4 -0.06 -17.74 -2.40
C GLY A 4 0.07 -18.48 -3.74
N SER A 5 -0.91 -19.28 -4.16
CA SER A 5 -0.98 -19.69 -5.57
C SER A 5 -1.74 -18.63 -6.35
N ALA A 6 -1.06 -17.98 -7.30
CA ALA A 6 -1.72 -17.21 -8.33
C ALA A 6 -2.23 -18.21 -9.38
N GLU A 7 -3.18 -19.07 -9.01
CA GLU A 7 -4.00 -19.83 -9.94
C GLU A 7 -4.88 -18.83 -10.70
N GLY A 8 -4.29 -17.95 -11.51
CA GLY A 8 -5.00 -16.93 -12.29
C GLY A 8 -5.71 -15.81 -11.53
N TRP A 9 -5.74 -15.80 -10.19
CA TRP A 9 -6.46 -14.81 -9.40
C TRP A 9 -5.69 -13.50 -9.17
N ALA A 10 -6.39 -12.39 -9.32
CA ALA A 10 -5.92 -11.02 -9.18
C ALA A 10 -6.85 -10.23 -8.24
N GLN A 11 -6.29 -9.45 -7.32
CA GLN A 11 -7.06 -8.76 -6.28
C GLN A 11 -7.54 -7.39 -6.76
N ARG A 12 -8.78 -7.03 -6.42
CA ARG A 12 -9.42 -5.75 -6.69
C ARG A 12 -9.93 -5.13 -5.40
N TRP A 13 -10.23 -3.84 -5.44
CA TRP A 13 -10.68 -3.10 -4.26
C TRP A 13 -11.91 -2.26 -4.61
N SER A 14 -12.94 -2.37 -3.78
CA SER A 14 -14.08 -1.46 -3.79
C SER A 14 -14.48 -1.16 -2.36
N ARG A 15 -14.55 0.12 -1.99
CA ARG A 15 -14.95 0.56 -0.63
C ARG A 15 -14.17 -0.14 0.50
N GLY A 16 -12.88 -0.39 0.29
CA GLY A 16 -11.99 -1.08 1.23
C GLY A 16 -12.19 -2.60 1.34
N VAL A 17 -13.13 -3.17 0.57
CA VAL A 17 -13.40 -4.61 0.52
C VAL A 17 -12.62 -5.22 -0.65
N PRO A 18 -11.86 -6.31 -0.42
CA PRO A 18 -11.17 -6.98 -1.50
C PRO A 18 -12.17 -7.82 -2.30
N THR A 19 -12.04 -7.77 -3.61
CA THR A 19 -12.65 -8.74 -4.54
C THR A 19 -11.56 -9.40 -5.36
N TRP A 20 -11.90 -10.46 -6.10
CA TRP A 20 -10.93 -11.19 -6.91
C TRP A 20 -11.50 -11.44 -8.31
N VAL A 21 -10.65 -11.23 -9.30
CA VAL A 21 -10.93 -11.56 -10.71
C VAL A 21 -9.96 -12.65 -11.16
N HIS A 22 -10.45 -13.61 -11.94
CA HIS A 22 -9.63 -14.71 -12.46
C HIS A 22 -9.30 -14.49 -13.93
N THR A 23 -8.13 -14.95 -14.40
CA THR A 23 -7.73 -14.85 -15.81
C THR A 23 -8.70 -15.55 -16.78
N SER A 24 -9.49 -16.52 -16.31
CA SER A 24 -10.52 -17.18 -17.14
C SER A 24 -11.83 -16.40 -17.24
N GLN A 25 -12.03 -15.34 -16.44
CA GLN A 25 -13.27 -14.54 -16.43
C GLN A 25 -13.31 -13.47 -17.52
N GLY A 26 -12.21 -13.32 -18.28
CA GLY A 26 -12.11 -12.37 -19.37
C GLY A 26 -10.64 -12.03 -19.67
N GLY A 27 -10.37 -11.69 -20.93
CA GLY A 27 -9.06 -11.19 -21.35
C GLY A 27 -8.94 -9.69 -21.08
N PHE A 28 -7.80 -9.26 -20.53
CA PHE A 28 -7.50 -7.84 -20.42
C PHE A 28 -7.22 -7.25 -21.81
N ASP A 29 -8.09 -6.36 -22.29
CA ASP A 29 -7.85 -5.58 -23.50
C ASP A 29 -7.12 -4.28 -23.15
N ARG A 30 -5.83 -4.24 -23.46
CA ARG A 30 -5.00 -3.05 -23.22
C ARG A 30 -5.47 -1.81 -23.99
N ARG A 31 -6.20 -1.96 -25.09
CA ARG A 31 -6.61 -0.85 -25.97
C ARG A 31 -7.72 -0.02 -25.34
N ARG A 32 -8.48 -0.62 -24.43
CA ARG A 32 -9.54 0.03 -23.65
C ARG A 32 -8.99 0.95 -22.56
N TYR A 33 -7.73 0.81 -22.17
CA TYR A 33 -7.19 1.52 -21.03
C TYR A 33 -5.99 2.39 -21.39
N GLU A 34 -5.92 3.55 -20.74
CA GLU A 34 -4.75 4.41 -20.77
C GLU A 34 -4.23 4.68 -19.36
N VAL A 35 -2.90 4.82 -19.23
CA VAL A 35 -2.28 5.25 -17.99
C VAL A 35 -1.88 6.71 -18.12
N VAL A 36 -2.45 7.56 -17.26
CA VAL A 36 -2.29 9.02 -17.29
C VAL A 36 -1.67 9.54 -16.00
N GLU A 37 -1.11 10.74 -16.02
CA GLU A 37 -0.73 11.45 -14.80
C GLU A 37 -1.96 12.01 -14.09
N LEU A 38 -1.94 12.07 -12.76
CA LEU A 38 -3.06 12.59 -11.99
C LEU A 38 -2.64 13.75 -11.08
N ALA A 39 -3.52 14.75 -10.99
CA ALA A 39 -3.48 15.76 -9.95
C ALA A 39 -3.71 15.16 -8.55
N GLU A 40 -3.46 15.95 -7.51
CA GLU A 40 -3.57 15.44 -6.14
C GLU A 40 -5.00 15.06 -5.76
N ALA A 41 -5.93 16.01 -5.85
CA ALA A 41 -7.31 15.80 -5.43
C ALA A 41 -7.93 14.49 -5.95
N PRO A 42 -7.91 14.19 -7.27
CA PRO A 42 -8.60 13.00 -7.77
C PRO A 42 -7.97 11.70 -7.29
N ALA A 43 -6.63 11.58 -7.32
CA ALA A 43 -5.96 10.39 -6.84
C ALA A 43 -6.18 10.14 -5.34
N ARG A 44 -6.28 11.24 -4.55
CA ARG A 44 -6.52 11.15 -3.11
C ARG A 44 -7.92 10.67 -2.81
N GLU A 45 -8.91 11.27 -3.45
CA GLU A 45 -10.31 10.87 -3.35
C GLU A 45 -10.49 9.38 -3.68
N TYR A 46 -9.97 8.95 -4.85
CA TYR A 46 -10.05 7.56 -5.29
C TYR A 46 -9.46 6.58 -4.27
N ILE A 47 -8.25 6.85 -3.78
CA ILE A 47 -7.56 5.97 -2.81
C ILE A 47 -8.31 5.93 -1.49
N GLN A 48 -8.80 7.06 -0.99
CA GLN A 48 -9.52 7.11 0.29
C GLN A 48 -10.87 6.39 0.22
N ALA A 49 -11.53 6.45 -0.94
CA ALA A 49 -12.79 5.75 -1.18
C ALA A 49 -12.59 4.23 -1.34
N ASN A 50 -11.54 3.79 -2.05
CA ASN A 50 -11.45 2.41 -2.52
C ASN A 50 -10.43 1.54 -1.77
N HIS A 51 -9.28 2.11 -1.39
CA HIS A 51 -8.17 1.32 -0.86
C HIS A 51 -8.38 0.98 0.62
N TYR A 52 -7.97 -0.22 1.05
CA TYR A 52 -8.17 -0.65 2.44
C TYR A 52 -7.38 0.17 3.47
N LEU A 53 -6.21 0.70 3.07
CA LEU A 53 -5.48 1.72 3.83
C LEU A 53 -6.04 3.10 3.46
N SER A 54 -6.80 3.70 4.37
CA SER A 54 -7.46 5.01 4.16
C SER A 54 -6.54 6.22 4.28
N GLY A 55 -5.32 6.05 4.81
CA GLY A 55 -4.35 7.14 4.95
C GLY A 55 -3.70 7.52 3.63
N TRP A 56 -3.65 8.82 3.33
CA TRP A 56 -2.91 9.35 2.18
C TRP A 56 -1.39 9.27 2.42
N PRO A 57 -0.59 8.63 1.53
CA PRO A 57 0.86 8.57 1.67
C PRO A 57 1.52 9.93 1.33
N PRO A 58 2.79 10.15 1.73
CA PRO A 58 3.58 11.30 1.26
C PRO A 58 3.96 11.12 -0.22
N ALA A 59 3.01 11.43 -1.10
CA ALA A 59 3.11 11.19 -2.53
C ALA A 59 4.07 12.18 -3.23
N VAL A 60 4.76 11.68 -4.25
CA VAL A 60 5.63 12.43 -5.16
C VAL A 60 5.04 12.39 -6.58
N HIS A 61 4.67 11.20 -7.07
CA HIS A 61 4.01 11.03 -8.37
C HIS A 61 2.77 10.15 -8.25
N ARG A 62 1.81 10.37 -9.15
CA ARG A 62 0.47 9.78 -9.10
C ARG A 62 0.01 9.53 -10.51
N PHE A 63 -0.48 8.32 -10.73
CA PHE A 63 -0.89 7.87 -12.06
C PHE A 63 -2.25 7.19 -11.97
N GLY A 64 -3.08 7.42 -12.98
CA GLY A 64 -4.42 6.88 -13.10
C GLY A 64 -4.47 5.84 -14.21
N LEU A 65 -5.26 4.80 -14.01
CA LEU A 65 -5.77 3.97 -15.10
C LEU A 65 -7.14 4.52 -15.47
N VAL A 66 -7.29 5.04 -16.69
CA VAL A 66 -8.59 5.48 -17.21
C VAL A 66 -9.12 4.46 -18.20
N ASP A 67 -10.44 4.29 -18.19
CA ASP A 67 -11.19 3.46 -19.12
C ASP A 67 -11.71 4.34 -20.27
N LEU A 68 -11.27 4.04 -21.49
CA LEU A 68 -11.59 4.76 -22.73
C LEU A 68 -12.93 4.32 -23.33
N GLU A 69 -13.42 3.14 -22.93
CA GLU A 69 -14.68 2.57 -23.39
C GLU A 69 -15.50 2.09 -22.17
N PRO A 70 -15.87 3.01 -21.25
CA PRO A 70 -16.63 2.63 -20.07
C PRO A 70 -17.99 2.07 -20.48
N ALA A 71 -18.44 1.04 -19.76
CA ALA A 71 -19.81 0.58 -19.93
C ALA A 71 -20.75 1.69 -19.43
N GLY A 72 -21.81 2.00 -20.19
CA GLY A 72 -22.79 2.99 -19.75
C GLY A 72 -23.35 2.64 -18.36
N GLY A 73 -23.37 3.61 -17.45
CA GLY A 73 -23.89 3.44 -16.09
C GLY A 73 -22.84 3.33 -14.97
N ASP A 74 -21.54 3.37 -15.28
CA ASP A 74 -20.51 3.48 -14.24
C ASP A 74 -20.53 4.89 -13.61
N ASP A 75 -20.94 4.98 -12.34
CA ASP A 75 -21.01 6.21 -11.53
C ASP A 75 -19.67 6.58 -10.87
N GLY A 76 -18.57 6.04 -11.40
CA GLY A 76 -17.24 6.26 -10.87
C GLY A 76 -16.70 7.67 -11.13
N GLN A 77 -15.58 7.95 -10.49
CA GLN A 77 -14.89 9.23 -10.64
C GLN A 77 -14.43 9.44 -12.10
N VAL A 78 -14.72 10.60 -12.68
CA VAL A 78 -14.28 10.98 -14.03
C VAL A 78 -13.12 11.97 -13.94
N VAL A 79 -12.08 11.77 -14.74
CA VAL A 79 -10.93 12.68 -14.90
C VAL A 79 -10.72 12.92 -16.39
N ASP A 80 -10.68 14.20 -16.78
CA ASP A 80 -10.50 14.63 -18.18
C ASP A 80 -11.45 13.93 -19.18
N GLY A 81 -12.70 13.73 -18.75
CA GLY A 81 -13.75 13.10 -19.55
C GLY A 81 -13.69 11.56 -19.60
N GLN A 82 -12.73 10.93 -18.92
CA GLN A 82 -12.57 9.47 -18.89
C GLN A 82 -12.82 8.91 -17.49
N LEU A 83 -13.35 7.69 -17.41
CA LEU A 83 -13.66 7.03 -16.13
C LEU A 83 -12.36 6.55 -15.46
N LEU A 84 -12.09 7.00 -14.23
CA LEU A 84 -10.94 6.58 -13.44
C LEU A 84 -11.22 5.23 -12.78
N VAL A 85 -10.49 4.19 -13.20
CA VAL A 85 -10.68 2.81 -12.76
C VAL A 85 -9.46 2.23 -12.02
N GLY A 86 -8.44 3.04 -11.77
CA GLY A 86 -7.33 2.65 -10.89
C GLY A 86 -6.34 3.76 -10.63
N VAL A 87 -5.57 3.63 -9.55
CA VAL A 87 -4.56 4.60 -9.13
C VAL A 87 -3.29 3.90 -8.64
N VAL A 88 -2.13 4.42 -9.08
CA VAL A 88 -0.80 4.09 -8.57
C VAL A 88 -0.17 5.35 -7.97
N VAL A 89 0.41 5.23 -6.78
CA VAL A 89 1.08 6.35 -6.09
C VAL A 89 2.52 5.95 -5.78
N LEU A 90 3.45 6.78 -6.25
CA LEU A 90 4.85 6.75 -5.84
C LEU A 90 5.09 7.85 -4.80
N GLY A 91 5.78 7.52 -3.72
CA GLY A 91 5.97 8.40 -2.58
C GLY A 91 7.27 8.17 -1.83
N VAL A 92 7.40 8.89 -0.72
CA VAL A 92 8.55 8.87 0.17
C VAL A 92 8.33 7.82 1.28
N PRO A 93 9.18 6.78 1.40
CA PRO A 93 9.05 5.84 2.50
C PRO A 93 9.42 6.49 3.83
N MET A 94 9.05 5.83 4.92
CA MET A 94 9.26 6.33 6.29
C MET A 94 10.73 6.56 6.68
N SER A 95 11.69 6.04 5.93
CA SER A 95 13.12 6.25 6.18
C SER A 95 13.92 6.22 4.88
N ARG A 96 14.94 7.08 4.76
CA ARG A 96 15.89 7.12 3.63
C ARG A 96 16.51 5.74 3.39
N ARG A 97 16.81 5.04 4.48
CA ARG A 97 17.41 3.69 4.49
C ARG A 97 16.55 2.61 3.81
N ALA A 98 15.24 2.82 3.67
CA ALA A 98 14.37 1.91 2.92
C ALA A 98 14.70 1.91 1.42
N LEU A 99 15.26 3.01 0.90
CA LEU A 99 15.66 3.15 -0.49
C LEU A 99 17.15 2.85 -0.66
N THR A 100 18.01 3.50 0.14
CA THR A 100 19.47 3.42 -0.08
C THR A 100 20.08 2.04 0.16
N ARG A 101 19.42 1.17 0.93
CA ARG A 101 19.83 -0.24 1.01
C ARG A 101 19.56 -0.99 -0.30
N VAL A 102 18.47 -0.67 -0.99
CA VAL A 102 18.03 -1.36 -2.21
C VAL A 102 18.70 -0.78 -3.45
N PHE A 103 18.75 0.55 -3.55
CA PHE A 103 19.32 1.31 -4.65
C PHE A 103 20.40 2.26 -4.10
N PRO A 104 21.62 1.77 -3.83
CA PRO A 104 22.66 2.56 -3.18
C PRO A 104 23.21 3.69 -4.06
N SER A 105 23.06 3.58 -5.38
CA SER A 105 23.58 4.54 -6.36
C SER A 105 22.54 5.58 -6.84
N LEU A 106 21.30 5.51 -6.35
CA LEU A 106 20.23 6.41 -6.76
C LEU A 106 19.97 7.44 -5.66
N GLU A 107 19.73 8.71 -6.02
CA GLU A 107 19.34 9.73 -5.05
C GLU A 107 17.93 9.40 -4.50
N PRO A 108 17.79 9.15 -3.19
CA PRO A 108 16.49 8.86 -2.60
C PRO A 108 15.56 10.06 -2.66
N TYR A 109 14.27 9.76 -2.84
CA TYR A 109 13.16 10.72 -2.91
C TYR A 109 13.05 11.48 -4.24
N THR A 110 14.00 11.29 -5.15
CA THR A 110 13.95 11.80 -6.52
C THR A 110 14.10 10.63 -7.51
N GLU A 111 15.28 10.02 -7.57
CA GLU A 111 15.57 8.88 -8.46
C GLU A 111 15.06 7.54 -7.89
N ALA A 112 14.99 7.41 -6.56
CA ALA A 112 14.42 6.26 -5.89
C ALA A 112 13.18 6.62 -5.06
N LEU A 113 12.08 5.88 -5.26
CA LEU A 113 10.81 6.09 -4.58
C LEU A 113 10.21 4.79 -4.01
N GLU A 114 9.19 4.91 -3.18
CA GLU A 114 8.33 3.80 -2.76
C GLU A 114 7.04 3.81 -3.59
N MET A 115 6.64 2.66 -4.17
CA MET A 115 5.27 2.51 -4.66
C MET A 115 4.36 2.20 -3.48
N SER A 116 3.78 3.27 -2.92
CA SER A 116 3.03 3.23 -1.67
C SER A 116 1.58 2.76 -1.87
N ARG A 117 0.97 2.98 -3.05
CA ARG A 117 -0.41 2.54 -3.33
C ARG A 117 -0.54 1.98 -4.74
N VAL A 118 -1.31 0.90 -4.86
CA VAL A 118 -1.84 0.36 -6.11
C VAL A 118 -3.27 -0.07 -5.81
N CYS A 119 -4.25 0.53 -6.48
CA CYS A 119 -5.67 0.27 -6.26
C CYS A 119 -6.39 0.25 -7.60
N LEU A 120 -7.04 -0.86 -7.95
CA LEU A 120 -7.81 -0.98 -9.19
C LEU A 120 -9.26 -1.41 -8.89
N SER A 121 -10.17 -0.85 -9.67
CA SER A 121 -11.61 -1.13 -9.67
C SER A 121 -11.88 -2.59 -10.05
N PRO A 122 -12.90 -3.24 -9.46
CA PRO A 122 -13.38 -4.55 -9.90
C PRO A 122 -13.72 -4.66 -11.39
N SER A 123 -14.02 -3.54 -12.06
CA SER A 123 -14.29 -3.51 -13.51
C SER A 123 -13.05 -3.81 -14.37
N VAL A 124 -11.84 -3.73 -13.80
CA VAL A 124 -10.60 -4.00 -14.53
C VAL A 124 -10.29 -5.51 -14.51
N ALA A 125 -10.20 -6.13 -15.68
CA ALA A 125 -9.86 -7.55 -15.82
C ALA A 125 -8.46 -7.90 -15.27
N SER A 126 -8.22 -9.19 -15.01
CA SER A 126 -6.92 -9.72 -14.54
C SER A 126 -5.78 -9.36 -15.51
N ASN A 127 -4.56 -9.14 -15.01
CA ASN A 127 -3.40 -8.52 -15.69
C ASN A 127 -3.44 -6.99 -15.83
N GLY A 128 -4.56 -6.34 -15.51
CA GLY A 128 -4.63 -4.89 -15.49
C GLY A 128 -3.62 -4.24 -14.54
N GLU A 129 -3.32 -4.86 -13.40
CA GLU A 129 -2.34 -4.30 -12.44
C GLU A 129 -0.94 -4.20 -13.04
N SER A 130 -0.49 -5.24 -13.74
CA SER A 130 0.82 -5.26 -14.38
C SER A 130 0.89 -4.21 -15.50
N PHE A 131 -0.19 -4.05 -16.27
CA PHE A 131 -0.29 -2.99 -17.28
C PHE A 131 -0.21 -1.59 -16.65
N THR A 132 -1.04 -1.33 -15.63
CA THR A 132 -1.10 -0.02 -14.96
C THR A 132 0.23 0.34 -14.32
N VAL A 133 0.83 -0.58 -13.56
CA VAL A 133 2.12 -0.32 -12.89
C VAL A 133 3.22 -0.13 -13.93
N ALA A 134 3.28 -0.94 -14.99
CA ALA A 134 4.27 -0.76 -16.04
C ALA A 134 4.14 0.60 -16.75
N GLY A 135 2.90 1.05 -17.03
CA GLY A 135 2.63 2.38 -17.58
C GLY A 135 3.04 3.51 -16.63
N ALA A 136 2.66 3.40 -15.35
CA ALA A 136 3.01 4.38 -14.31
C ALA A 136 4.54 4.51 -14.16
N LEU A 137 5.27 3.39 -14.15
CA LEU A 137 6.73 3.42 -14.07
C LEU A 137 7.37 4.01 -15.34
N ARG A 138 6.76 3.83 -16.53
CA ARG A 138 7.25 4.47 -17.76
C ARG A 138 7.09 5.99 -17.71
N LEU A 139 5.97 6.50 -17.20
CA LEU A 139 5.75 7.94 -16.99
C LEU A 139 6.71 8.47 -15.91
N ALA A 140 6.84 7.77 -14.78
CA ALA A 140 7.78 8.12 -13.71
C ALA A 140 9.24 8.19 -14.18
N ALA A 141 9.65 7.33 -15.13
CA ALA A 141 10.98 7.42 -15.74
C ALA A 141 11.23 8.77 -16.42
N GLY A 142 10.18 9.40 -16.95
CA GLY A 142 10.25 10.74 -17.53
C GLY A 142 10.48 11.85 -16.52
N HIS A 143 10.09 11.63 -15.26
CA HIS A 143 10.36 12.52 -14.13
C HIS A 143 11.71 12.23 -13.44
N GLY A 144 12.56 11.39 -14.02
CA GLY A 144 13.87 11.07 -13.45
C GLY A 144 13.88 9.89 -12.48
N VAL A 145 12.74 9.23 -12.24
CA VAL A 145 12.71 8.03 -11.38
C VAL A 145 13.45 6.87 -12.07
N ARG A 146 14.31 6.18 -11.32
CA ARG A 146 15.15 5.05 -11.78
C ARG A 146 14.99 3.79 -10.94
N GLY A 147 14.45 3.90 -9.73
CA GLY A 147 14.19 2.75 -8.86
C GLY A 147 12.94 2.92 -8.03
N VAL A 148 12.16 1.85 -7.90
CA VAL A 148 10.99 1.81 -7.03
C VAL A 148 11.09 0.62 -6.09
N VAL A 149 10.93 0.87 -4.80
CA VAL A 149 10.75 -0.18 -3.79
C VAL A 149 9.27 -0.31 -3.47
N THR A 150 8.79 -1.52 -3.23
CA THR A 150 7.43 -1.74 -2.77
C THR A 150 7.36 -2.91 -1.81
N TYR A 151 6.25 -2.98 -1.08
CA TYR A 151 6.08 -3.92 0.01
C TYR A 151 4.75 -4.67 -0.09
N ALA A 152 4.79 -5.95 0.26
CA ALA A 152 3.60 -6.78 0.46
C ALA A 152 3.57 -7.25 1.92
N ASP A 153 2.52 -6.90 2.66
CA ASP A 153 2.35 -7.31 4.06
C ASP A 153 1.81 -8.75 4.10
N PRO A 154 2.59 -9.76 4.55
CA PRO A 154 2.13 -11.15 4.59
C PRO A 154 1.10 -11.40 5.70
N VAL A 155 0.89 -10.45 6.60
CA VAL A 155 -0.03 -10.61 7.72
C VAL A 155 -1.43 -10.15 7.31
N ALA A 156 -2.42 -10.99 7.59
CA ALA A 156 -3.82 -10.62 7.41
C ALA A 156 -4.15 -9.37 8.24
N ARG A 157 -4.85 -8.43 7.61
CA ARG A 157 -5.31 -7.20 8.24
C ARG A 157 -6.77 -7.00 7.95
N LEU A 158 -7.58 -7.09 9.00
CA LEU A 158 -8.99 -6.80 8.95
C LEU A 158 -9.26 -5.64 9.88
N ARG A 159 -10.11 -4.71 9.46
CA ARG A 159 -10.60 -3.61 10.28
C ARG A 159 -12.11 -3.52 10.19
N THR A 160 -12.74 -3.07 11.27
CA THR A 160 -14.17 -2.77 11.29
C THR A 160 -14.39 -1.35 10.75
N LEU A 161 -15.28 -1.21 9.78
CA LEU A 161 -15.72 0.07 9.23
C LEU A 161 -16.82 0.67 10.12
N PRO A 162 -17.09 1.99 10.04
CA PRO A 162 -18.14 2.64 10.83
C PRO A 162 -19.54 2.04 10.64
N ASP A 163 -19.80 1.45 9.47
CA ASP A 163 -21.07 0.79 9.13
C ASP A 163 -21.12 -0.70 9.55
N GLY A 164 -20.15 -1.17 10.34
CA GLY A 164 -20.06 -2.54 10.85
C GLY A 164 -19.46 -3.55 9.86
N ARG A 165 -19.23 -3.19 8.60
CA ARG A 165 -18.57 -4.09 7.63
C ARG A 165 -17.09 -4.27 7.96
N THR A 166 -16.50 -5.36 7.48
CA THR A 166 -15.05 -5.58 7.60
C THR A 166 -14.33 -5.20 6.31
N ALA A 167 -13.23 -4.47 6.41
CA ALA A 167 -12.35 -4.10 5.30
C ALA A 167 -10.93 -4.62 5.52
N GLY A 168 -10.17 -4.81 4.45
CA GLY A 168 -8.76 -5.21 4.50
C GLY A 168 -8.44 -6.53 3.81
N SER A 169 -7.27 -7.07 4.10
CA SER A 169 -6.75 -8.29 3.48
C SER A 169 -6.88 -9.49 4.42
N PRO A 170 -7.81 -10.43 4.19
CA PRO A 170 -8.05 -11.56 5.10
C PRO A 170 -6.91 -12.59 5.12
N ARG A 171 -5.98 -12.54 4.16
CA ARG A 171 -4.89 -13.51 4.00
C ARG A 171 -3.49 -12.88 3.98
N GLY A 172 -3.41 -11.55 4.01
CA GLY A 172 -2.16 -10.85 3.70
C GLY A 172 -1.83 -10.92 2.21
N HIS A 173 -0.65 -10.45 1.85
CA HIS A 173 -0.18 -10.32 0.48
C HIS A 173 1.23 -10.91 0.36
N LEU A 174 1.40 -11.83 -0.60
CA LEU A 174 2.73 -12.28 -1.00
C LEU A 174 3.39 -11.36 -2.02
N GLY A 175 2.65 -10.46 -2.67
CA GLY A 175 3.20 -9.61 -3.73
C GLY A 175 3.23 -10.30 -5.10
N VAL A 176 2.23 -11.13 -5.39
CA VAL A 176 2.05 -11.82 -6.69
C VAL A 176 2.16 -10.85 -7.87
N ILE A 177 1.53 -9.68 -7.78
CA ILE A 177 1.59 -8.65 -8.83
C ILE A 177 3.04 -8.22 -9.12
N TYR A 178 3.89 -8.15 -8.09
CA TYR A 178 5.29 -7.76 -8.23
C TYR A 178 6.12 -8.87 -8.85
N GLN A 179 5.79 -10.13 -8.56
CA GLN A 179 6.38 -11.26 -9.27
C GLN A 179 6.00 -11.22 -10.77
N ALA A 180 4.74 -10.94 -11.12
CA ALA A 180 4.29 -10.81 -12.51
C ALA A 180 5.01 -9.67 -13.27
N LEU A 181 5.37 -8.61 -12.55
CA LEU A 181 6.19 -7.50 -13.05
C LEU A 181 7.69 -7.80 -13.11
N SER A 182 8.11 -9.03 -12.79
CA SER A 182 9.52 -9.42 -12.68
C SER A 182 10.32 -8.55 -11.69
N ALA A 183 9.68 -8.08 -10.62
CA ALA A 183 10.35 -7.31 -9.56
C ALA A 183 11.37 -8.19 -8.82
N THR A 184 12.55 -7.65 -8.51
CA THR A 184 13.55 -8.34 -7.69
C THR A 184 13.04 -8.45 -6.26
N TYR A 185 12.81 -9.68 -5.78
CA TYR A 185 12.49 -9.91 -4.37
C TYR A 185 13.78 -9.84 -3.54
N THR A 186 13.80 -8.99 -2.51
CA THR A 186 15.02 -8.71 -1.72
C THR A 186 14.86 -9.11 -0.25
N GLY A 187 13.92 -10.01 0.05
CA GLY A 187 13.63 -10.47 1.40
C GLY A 187 12.61 -9.60 2.11
N ARG A 188 12.64 -9.60 3.45
CA ARG A 188 11.69 -8.84 4.27
C ARG A 188 12.26 -7.54 4.82
N SER A 189 11.35 -6.63 5.18
CA SER A 189 11.65 -5.54 6.11
C SER A 189 11.85 -6.07 7.53
N THR A 190 12.37 -5.24 8.41
CA THR A 190 12.68 -5.62 9.80
C THR A 190 11.43 -6.11 10.53
N ALA A 191 11.52 -7.30 11.14
CA ALA A 191 10.50 -7.81 12.05
C ALA A 191 10.34 -6.87 13.25
N ARG A 192 9.11 -6.70 13.73
CA ARG A 192 8.81 -5.73 14.80
C ARG A 192 7.57 -6.14 15.58
N THR A 193 7.41 -5.59 16.77
CA THR A 193 6.14 -5.65 17.50
C THR A 193 5.32 -4.42 17.15
N ILE A 194 4.06 -4.64 16.76
CA ILE A 194 3.11 -3.58 16.45
C ILE A 194 2.01 -3.57 17.51
N VAL A 195 1.35 -2.42 17.66
CA VAL A 195 0.13 -2.29 18.47
C VAL A 195 -1.06 -2.29 17.54
N VAL A 196 -2.00 -3.21 17.75
CA VAL A 196 -3.24 -3.34 17.00
C VAL A 196 -4.39 -2.87 17.89
N LEU A 197 -5.15 -1.92 17.39
CA LEU A 197 -6.31 -1.34 18.06
C LEU A 197 -7.52 -2.29 17.95
N PRO A 198 -8.56 -2.09 18.77
CA PRO A 198 -9.75 -2.96 18.77
C PRO A 198 -10.51 -2.98 17.45
N ASP A 199 -10.46 -1.86 16.71
CA ASP A 199 -11.01 -1.71 15.37
C ASP A 199 -10.18 -2.40 14.28
N GLY A 200 -9.08 -3.10 14.65
CA GLY A 200 -8.19 -3.82 13.76
C GLY A 200 -7.10 -2.96 13.10
N GLN A 201 -7.08 -1.64 13.34
CA GLN A 201 -6.05 -0.77 12.80
C GLN A 201 -4.73 -0.88 13.56
N VAL A 202 -3.61 -0.68 12.86
CA VAL A 202 -2.30 -0.55 13.51
C VAL A 202 -2.12 0.86 14.03
N LEU A 203 -1.72 0.98 15.28
CA LEU A 203 -1.23 2.23 15.84
C LEU A 203 0.23 2.45 15.40
N PRO A 204 0.53 3.44 14.54
CA PRO A 204 1.88 3.58 13.99
C PRO A 204 2.87 4.03 15.07
N ALA A 205 4.05 3.39 15.11
CA ALA A 205 5.11 3.74 16.07
C ALA A 205 5.53 5.22 15.99
N ARG A 206 5.50 5.81 14.78
CA ARG A 206 5.76 7.25 14.61
C ARG A 206 4.70 8.13 15.26
N SER A 207 3.43 7.73 15.21
CA SER A 207 2.35 8.46 15.87
C SER A 207 2.49 8.40 17.39
N ILE A 208 2.89 7.24 17.93
CA ILE A 208 3.23 7.08 19.35
C ILE A 208 4.40 7.99 19.74
N ALA A 209 5.48 8.00 18.96
CA ALA A 209 6.66 8.82 19.24
C ALA A 209 6.32 10.32 19.26
N LYS A 210 5.56 10.80 18.27
CA LYS A 210 5.07 12.19 18.21
C LYS A 210 4.21 12.54 19.41
N PHE A 211 3.25 11.68 19.75
CA PHE A 211 2.39 11.89 20.91
C PHE A 211 3.21 12.01 22.19
N VAL A 212 4.13 11.06 22.42
CA VAL A 212 5.01 11.06 23.59
C VAL A 212 5.89 12.31 23.66
N ALA A 213 6.43 12.77 22.53
CA ALA A 213 7.24 13.98 22.45
C ALA A 213 6.43 15.28 22.63
N GLY A 214 5.10 15.23 22.47
CA GLY A 214 4.25 16.42 22.47
C GLY A 214 4.28 17.19 21.14
N ASP A 215 4.64 16.53 20.04
CA ASP A 215 4.72 17.14 18.72
C ASP A 215 3.33 17.52 18.17
N ARG A 216 3.32 18.38 17.14
CA ARG A 216 2.11 18.68 16.35
C ARG A 216 1.39 17.41 15.90
N GLY A 217 0.09 17.34 16.21
CA GLY A 217 -0.78 16.19 15.92
C GLY A 217 -1.06 15.29 17.13
N ALA A 218 -0.48 15.57 18.30
CA ALA A 218 -0.77 14.85 19.54
C ALA A 218 -2.27 14.88 19.91
N ASP A 219 -2.96 16.00 19.71
CA ASP A 219 -4.40 16.11 20.06
C ASP A 219 -5.29 15.22 19.20
N GLY A 220 -4.96 15.11 17.90
CA GLY A 220 -5.70 14.20 17.00
C GLY A 220 -5.46 12.74 17.34
N PHE A 221 -4.26 12.41 17.80
CA PHE A 221 -3.94 11.08 18.33
C PHE A 221 -4.72 10.79 19.60
N GLU A 222 -4.74 11.72 20.56
CA GLU A 222 -5.46 11.56 21.82
C GLU A 222 -6.98 11.40 21.60
N ARG A 223 -7.59 12.25 20.77
CA ARG A 223 -9.01 12.13 20.39
C ARG A 223 -9.35 10.78 19.79
N ARG A 224 -8.46 10.22 18.94
CA ARG A 224 -8.67 8.90 18.35
C ARG A 224 -8.68 7.79 19.41
N ILE A 225 -7.75 7.84 20.35
CA ILE A 225 -7.66 6.84 21.42
C ILE A 225 -8.86 6.96 22.37
N ALA A 226 -9.28 8.19 22.70
CA ALA A 226 -10.49 8.45 23.48
C ALA A 226 -11.77 7.97 22.77
N ALA A 227 -11.89 8.16 21.46
CA ALA A 227 -13.02 7.66 20.68
C ALA A 227 -13.13 6.12 20.65
N LEU A 228 -12.05 5.41 21.02
CA LEU A 228 -12.03 3.96 21.21
C LEU A 228 -12.35 3.53 22.65
N GLY A 229 -12.71 4.48 23.53
CA GLY A 229 -13.13 4.21 24.91
C GLY A 229 -12.06 4.50 25.97
N ALA A 230 -10.90 5.06 25.63
CA ALA A 230 -9.91 5.43 26.63
C ALA A 230 -10.35 6.65 27.45
N SER A 231 -10.00 6.69 28.73
CA SER A 231 -10.21 7.88 29.56
C SER A 231 -9.38 9.06 29.03
N PRO A 232 -9.92 10.30 29.02
CA PRO A 232 -9.16 11.49 28.66
C PRO A 232 -7.89 11.63 29.51
N ARG A 233 -6.82 12.18 28.93
CA ARG A 233 -5.58 12.37 29.68
C ARG A 233 -5.73 13.56 30.64
N PRO A 234 -5.45 13.40 31.94
CA PRO A 234 -5.39 14.54 32.85
C PRO A 234 -4.35 15.56 32.39
N ALA A 235 -4.67 16.85 32.50
CA ALA A 235 -3.76 17.92 32.15
C ALA A 235 -2.43 17.78 32.92
N GLY A 236 -1.30 17.97 32.25
CA GLY A 236 0.03 17.85 32.86
C GLY A 236 0.51 16.43 33.17
N SER A 237 -0.32 15.39 33.01
CA SER A 237 0.10 14.00 33.26
C SER A 237 1.11 13.48 32.23
N ASP A 238 1.96 12.54 32.66
CA ASP A 238 2.95 11.90 31.80
C ASP A 238 2.27 11.14 30.64
N ARG A 239 2.64 11.52 29.42
CA ARG A 239 2.03 10.97 28.19
C ARG A 239 2.33 9.48 28.03
N ARG A 240 3.51 8.99 28.44
CA ARG A 240 3.86 7.57 28.31
C ARG A 240 3.05 6.71 29.28
N ALA A 241 2.92 7.14 30.53
CA ALA A 241 2.14 6.47 31.54
C ALA A 241 0.66 6.43 31.14
N TRP A 242 0.08 7.57 30.74
CA TRP A 242 -1.30 7.61 30.26
C TRP A 242 -1.52 6.70 29.06
N LEU A 243 -0.63 6.72 28.05
CA LEU A 243 -0.79 5.90 26.86
C LEU A 243 -0.80 4.40 27.19
N ARG A 244 0.01 3.96 28.16
CA ARG A 244 0.04 2.56 28.59
C ARG A 244 -1.33 2.14 29.13
N THR A 245 -1.86 2.90 30.08
CA THR A 245 -3.18 2.66 30.67
C THR A 245 -4.29 2.75 29.62
N ALA A 246 -4.26 3.76 28.76
CA ALA A 246 -5.26 3.95 27.70
C ALA A 246 -5.29 2.78 26.71
N LEU A 247 -4.13 2.25 26.31
CA LEU A 247 -4.04 1.09 25.41
C LEU A 247 -4.58 -0.19 26.07
N GLU A 248 -4.35 -0.37 27.37
CA GLU A 248 -4.92 -1.47 28.15
C GLU A 248 -6.44 -1.35 28.25
N GLN A 249 -6.95 -0.16 28.59
CA GLN A 249 -8.38 0.13 28.73
C GLN A 249 -9.18 -0.20 27.46
N ILE A 250 -8.66 0.22 26.29
CA ILE A 250 -9.35 -0.05 25.03
C ILE A 250 -9.17 -1.50 24.56
N GLY A 251 -8.30 -2.29 25.18
CA GLY A 251 -8.01 -3.65 24.74
C GLY A 251 -7.11 -3.70 23.49
N ALA A 252 -6.20 -2.74 23.33
CA ALA A 252 -5.20 -2.78 22.28
C ALA A 252 -4.20 -3.94 22.52
N ARG A 253 -3.79 -4.59 21.43
CA ARG A 253 -3.02 -5.83 21.47
C ARG A 253 -1.62 -5.62 20.93
N ARG A 254 -0.62 -6.19 21.57
CA ARG A 254 0.74 -6.27 21.00
C ARG A 254 0.81 -7.51 20.11
N GLN A 255 1.22 -7.32 18.86
CA GLN A 255 1.34 -8.41 17.89
C GLN A 255 2.74 -8.43 17.30
N ARG A 256 3.36 -9.61 17.24
CA ARG A 256 4.62 -9.81 16.51
C ARG A 256 4.33 -9.76 15.00
N HIS A 257 5.10 -8.97 14.29
CA HIS A 257 5.03 -8.82 12.84
C HIS A 257 6.34 -9.31 12.21
N PRO A 258 6.30 -10.25 11.25
CA PRO A 258 7.51 -10.86 10.71
C PRO A 258 8.28 -9.96 9.74
N GLY A 259 7.68 -8.83 9.35
CA GLY A 259 8.19 -7.92 8.34
C GLY A 259 7.43 -8.09 7.03
N THR A 260 7.35 -7.01 6.26
CA THR A 260 6.73 -7.02 4.93
C THR A 260 7.70 -7.57 3.90
N HIS A 261 7.24 -8.35 2.94
CA HIS A 261 8.03 -8.74 1.76
C HIS A 261 8.40 -7.49 0.97
N ARG A 262 9.66 -7.38 0.53
CA ARG A 262 10.20 -6.23 -0.18
C ARG A 262 10.56 -6.61 -1.62
N TYR A 263 10.08 -5.79 -2.53
CA TYR A 263 10.28 -5.93 -3.96
C TYR A 263 10.92 -4.66 -4.51
N ALA A 264 11.82 -4.83 -5.48
CA ALA A 264 12.54 -3.74 -6.11
C ALA A 264 12.33 -3.80 -7.63
N LEU A 265 11.95 -2.66 -8.21
CA LEU A 265 11.65 -2.50 -9.62
C LEU A 265 12.62 -1.47 -10.19
N PRO A 266 13.46 -1.85 -11.17
CA PRO A 266 14.21 -0.87 -11.93
C PRO A 266 13.26 -0.11 -12.85
N VAL A 267 13.41 1.21 -12.91
CA VAL A 267 12.50 2.11 -13.65
C VAL A 267 13.24 2.70 -14.85
N GLY A 268 12.57 2.67 -16.00
CA GLY A 268 13.12 3.14 -17.26
C GLY A 268 12.14 2.93 -18.41
N ARG A 269 12.19 3.82 -19.40
CA ARG A 269 11.40 3.77 -20.64
C ARG A 269 11.80 2.57 -21.49
N THR A 270 13.08 2.23 -21.49
CA THR A 270 13.65 1.11 -22.25
C THR A 270 14.22 0.02 -21.33
N ARG A 271 14.43 -1.18 -21.88
CA ARG A 271 15.14 -2.26 -21.16
C ARG A 271 16.57 -1.84 -20.80
N ALA A 272 17.24 -1.14 -21.70
CA ALA A 272 18.61 -0.66 -21.49
C ALA A 272 18.68 0.29 -20.28
N GLU A 273 17.76 1.24 -20.15
CA GLU A 273 17.68 2.13 -18.98
C GLU A 273 17.48 1.33 -17.69
N ARG A 274 16.55 0.37 -17.67
CA ARG A 274 16.29 -0.47 -16.49
C ARG A 274 17.50 -1.31 -16.09
N SER A 275 18.28 -1.77 -17.06
CA SER A 275 19.48 -2.59 -16.80
C SER A 275 20.61 -1.84 -16.08
N ARG A 276 20.57 -0.50 -16.04
CA ARG A 276 21.55 0.33 -15.34
C ARG A 276 21.34 0.37 -13.82
N ALA A 277 20.19 -0.10 -13.32
CA ALA A 277 19.91 -0.08 -11.90
C ALA A 277 20.87 -1.01 -11.14
N VAL A 278 21.57 -0.45 -10.16
CA VAL A 278 22.43 -1.21 -9.24
C VAL A 278 21.63 -1.57 -7.99
N PHE A 279 21.55 -2.86 -7.68
CA PHE A 279 20.90 -3.35 -6.47
C PHE A 279 21.92 -3.54 -5.34
N GLY A 280 21.65 -2.92 -4.18
CA GLY A 280 22.44 -3.07 -2.96
C GLY A 280 22.04 -4.27 -2.10
N MET A 281 21.09 -5.08 -2.56
CA MET A 281 20.60 -6.28 -1.86
C MET A 281 20.54 -7.48 -2.81
N PRO A 282 20.75 -8.71 -2.31
CA PRO A 282 20.66 -9.90 -3.14
C PRO A 282 19.21 -10.14 -3.62
N SER A 283 19.10 -10.71 -4.81
CA SER A 283 17.86 -11.30 -5.30
C SER A 283 17.62 -12.63 -4.57
N LEU A 284 16.41 -12.84 -4.07
CA LEU A 284 16.00 -14.05 -3.38
C LEU A 284 14.83 -14.70 -4.11
N PRO A 285 14.61 -16.03 -3.93
CA PRO A 285 13.43 -16.70 -4.47
C PRO A 285 12.12 -16.08 -3.97
N TYR A 286 11.14 -15.94 -4.87
CA TYR A 286 9.82 -15.43 -4.51
C TYR A 286 9.13 -16.29 -3.44
N PRO A 287 8.46 -15.68 -2.45
CA PRO A 287 7.68 -16.42 -1.47
C PRO A 287 6.49 -17.12 -2.15
N LYS A 288 6.26 -18.40 -1.83
CA LYS A 288 5.17 -19.21 -2.40
C LYS A 288 4.06 -19.57 -1.42
N TRP A 289 4.28 -19.32 -0.14
CA TRP A 289 3.34 -19.61 0.93
C TRP A 289 3.27 -18.42 1.88
N ALA A 290 2.06 -18.11 2.36
CA ALA A 290 1.91 -17.22 3.50
C ALA A 290 2.50 -17.90 4.75
N ASP A 291 3.11 -17.11 5.63
CA ASP A 291 3.57 -17.64 6.91
C ASP A 291 2.39 -18.34 7.62
N ALA A 292 2.68 -19.50 8.22
CA ALA A 292 1.73 -20.14 9.13
C ALA A 292 1.26 -19.09 10.15
N ARG A 293 -0.05 -19.05 10.43
CA ARG A 293 -0.63 -18.11 11.39
C ARG A 293 0.20 -18.17 12.68
N PRO A 294 0.54 -17.03 13.30
CA PRO A 294 1.14 -17.06 14.63
C PRO A 294 0.24 -17.92 15.51
N ARG A 295 0.80 -18.92 16.19
CA ARG A 295 0.09 -19.60 17.27
C ARG A 295 -0.27 -18.51 18.28
N ILE A 296 -1.58 -18.32 18.48
CA ILE A 296 -2.15 -17.40 19.46
C ILE A 296 -1.84 -17.95 20.84
#